data_AF-A0A6A6ZKV3-F1
#
_entry.id   AF-A0A6A6ZKV3-F1
#
_cell.length_a   1.000
_cell.length_b   1.000
_cell.length_c   1.000
_cell.angle_alpha   90.00
_cell.angle_beta   90.00
_cell.angle_gamma   90.00
#
_symmetry.space_group_name_H-M   'P 1'
#
loop_
_entity.id
_entity.type
_entity.pdbx_description
1 polymer ?
#
loop_
_entity_poly.entity_id
_entity_poly.type
_entity_poly.pdbx_seq_one_letter_code
_entity_poly.pdbx_strand_id
1 'polypeptide(L)'
;MSAWGVENLPHVLQNAIYSNDIPTIKRHLPKIQHDLDEALLLAMPHSAPFTIKFFLEAGARLGNNVFYAAFERQDTAVFEAFMETGWHIDDTPVQYSAVHLSIVSRRNESLLRWFLDRGADPDIRLRRHRNSCSTILSPMAEAARLGLTSELLMLFEFNATLDPEAMFYAIGVMRDRAHPGTATMQILLDHGADINFHGQDEVVTGKRGGFIGEVSEWWAECVRVCEGGGEGSWYIPGNGIAHEAISADIQRKFGPDDLVRPGTGTGENEGRPGYWVTVYGTLTAQMIQDLKMDWQNWQ
;
A
#
# COMPACT_ATOMS: atom_id res chain seq x y z
N MET A 1 -12.35 -28.58 18.90
CA MET A 1 -12.08 -27.17 19.17
C MET A 1 -13.03 -26.35 18.32
N SER A 2 -14.20 -26.05 18.88
CA SER A 2 -15.28 -25.26 18.29
C SER A 2 -15.04 -23.78 18.66
N ALA A 3 -14.68 -22.96 17.69
CA ALA A 3 -14.40 -21.53 17.90
C ALA A 3 -15.36 -20.59 17.14
N TRP A 4 -16.39 -21.14 16.50
CA TRP A 4 -17.41 -20.37 15.78
C TRP A 4 -18.77 -20.88 16.26
N GLY A 5 -19.64 -19.99 16.74
CA GLY A 5 -20.92 -20.35 17.36
C GLY A 5 -21.85 -21.04 16.38
N VAL A 6 -21.88 -22.38 16.40
CA VAL A 6 -22.79 -23.24 15.63
C VAL A 6 -23.84 -23.89 16.55
N GLU A 7 -24.05 -23.35 17.75
CA GLU A 7 -24.76 -24.06 18.82
C GLU A 7 -26.26 -24.21 18.57
N ASN A 8 -26.85 -23.52 17.58
CA ASN A 8 -28.30 -23.48 17.41
C ASN A 8 -28.85 -24.22 16.19
N LEU A 9 -28.01 -24.66 15.23
CA LEU A 9 -28.50 -25.38 14.05
C LEU A 9 -28.79 -26.86 14.36
N PRO A 10 -29.89 -27.45 13.87
CA PRO A 10 -30.14 -28.89 14.04
C PRO A 10 -29.00 -29.73 13.47
N HIS A 11 -28.55 -30.76 14.20
CA HIS A 11 -27.45 -31.63 13.77
C HIS A 11 -27.64 -32.25 12.38
N VAL A 12 -28.89 -32.56 11.99
CA VAL A 12 -29.22 -33.06 10.64
C VAL A 12 -28.81 -32.05 9.57
N LEU A 13 -29.09 -30.76 9.80
CA LEU A 13 -28.72 -29.69 8.87
C LEU A 13 -27.20 -29.47 8.88
N GLN A 14 -26.56 -29.46 10.05
CA GLN A 14 -25.10 -29.33 10.14
C GLN A 14 -24.41 -30.43 9.32
N ASN A 15 -24.79 -31.70 9.53
CA ASN A 15 -24.22 -32.84 8.80
C ASN A 15 -24.46 -32.73 7.28
N ALA A 16 -25.65 -32.29 6.86
CA ALA A 16 -25.96 -32.09 5.45
C ALA A 16 -25.11 -30.98 4.82
N ILE A 17 -24.81 -29.91 5.56
CA ILE A 17 -23.89 -28.84 5.12
C ILE A 17 -22.47 -29.40 4.97
N TYR A 18 -21.98 -30.15 5.95
CA TYR A 18 -20.65 -30.78 5.87
C TYR A 18 -20.52 -31.77 4.70
N SER A 19 -21.59 -32.49 4.35
CA SER A 19 -21.60 -33.47 3.26
C SER A 19 -22.03 -32.89 1.90
N ASN A 20 -22.34 -31.59 1.81
CA ASN A 20 -22.91 -30.94 0.62
C ASN A 20 -24.21 -31.60 0.10
N ASP A 21 -25.05 -32.12 0.99
CA ASP A 21 -26.34 -32.75 0.65
C ASP A 21 -27.44 -31.69 0.46
N ILE A 22 -27.46 -31.09 -0.73
CA ILE A 22 -28.43 -30.05 -1.11
C ILE A 22 -29.89 -30.48 -0.94
N PRO A 23 -30.34 -31.70 -1.33
CA PRO A 23 -31.69 -32.16 -1.06
C PRO A 23 -32.08 -32.11 0.43
N THR A 24 -31.19 -32.53 1.33
CA THR A 24 -31.43 -32.51 2.77
C THR A 24 -31.39 -31.07 3.31
N ILE A 25 -30.45 -30.25 2.85
CA ILE A 25 -30.39 -28.81 3.20
C ILE A 25 -31.69 -28.12 2.79
N LYS A 26 -32.19 -28.36 1.57
CA LYS A 26 -33.43 -27.77 1.06
C LYS A 26 -34.66 -28.19 1.89
N ARG A 27 -34.69 -29.44 2.36
CA ARG A 27 -35.78 -29.95 3.21
C ARG A 27 -35.78 -29.32 4.60
N HIS A 28 -34.60 -29.04 5.13
CA HIS A 28 -34.39 -28.49 6.47
C HIS A 28 -33.93 -27.03 6.45
N LEU A 29 -34.26 -26.29 5.39
CA LEU A 29 -33.85 -24.90 5.21
C LEU A 29 -34.35 -24.06 6.40
N PRO A 30 -33.47 -23.32 7.10
CA PRO A 30 -33.89 -22.48 8.20
C PRO A 30 -34.88 -21.42 7.75
N LYS A 31 -35.93 -21.21 8.56
CA LYS A 31 -36.97 -20.19 8.29
C LYS A 31 -36.67 -18.85 8.96
N ILE A 32 -35.77 -18.84 9.93
CA ILE A 32 -35.37 -17.66 10.69
C ILE A 32 -34.06 -17.14 10.06
N GLN A 33 -33.99 -15.83 9.82
CA GLN A 33 -32.83 -15.21 9.16
C GLN A 33 -31.51 -15.51 9.90
N HIS A 34 -31.50 -15.42 11.22
CA HIS A 34 -30.31 -15.70 12.03
C HIS A 34 -29.74 -17.10 11.74
N ASP A 35 -30.59 -18.13 11.78
CA ASP A 35 -30.19 -19.51 11.53
C ASP A 35 -29.79 -19.73 10.07
N LEU A 36 -30.41 -19.01 9.14
CA LEU A 36 -30.02 -19.04 7.72
C LEU A 36 -28.62 -18.43 7.51
N ASP A 37 -28.32 -17.32 8.15
CA ASP A 37 -27.01 -16.67 8.12
C ASP A 37 -25.95 -17.55 8.83
N GLU A 38 -26.31 -18.21 9.93
CA GLU A 38 -25.45 -19.17 10.64
C GLU A 38 -25.16 -20.41 9.78
N ALA A 39 -26.16 -20.90 9.02
CA ALA A 39 -25.99 -22.02 8.11
C ALA A 39 -25.06 -21.68 6.94
N LEU A 40 -25.16 -20.47 6.39
CA LEU A 40 -24.20 -19.96 5.41
C LEU A 40 -22.78 -19.90 6.00
N LEU A 41 -22.63 -19.34 7.20
CA LEU A 41 -21.32 -19.27 7.87
C LEU A 41 -20.73 -20.66 8.10
N LEU A 42 -21.54 -21.63 8.53
CA LEU A 42 -21.12 -23.02 8.71
C LEU A 42 -20.67 -23.68 7.40
N ALA A 43 -21.28 -23.30 6.29
CA ALA A 43 -20.90 -23.81 4.97
C ALA A 43 -19.50 -23.32 4.57
N MET A 44 -19.04 -22.14 5.02
CA MET A 44 -17.80 -21.54 4.55
C MET A 44 -16.55 -22.42 4.68
N PRO A 45 -16.23 -23.08 5.80
CA PRO A 45 -14.97 -23.81 5.91
C PRO A 45 -14.96 -25.14 5.15
N HIS A 46 -16.14 -25.70 4.82
CA HIS A 46 -16.28 -27.10 4.41
C HIS A 46 -17.02 -27.32 3.09
N SER A 47 -17.78 -26.33 2.65
CA SER A 47 -18.78 -26.52 1.61
C SER A 47 -18.31 -26.02 0.25
N ALA A 48 -18.87 -26.62 -0.80
CA ALA A 48 -18.61 -26.23 -2.18
C ALA A 48 -19.27 -24.87 -2.52
N PRO A 49 -18.72 -24.11 -3.48
CA PRO A 49 -19.31 -22.85 -3.94
C PRO A 49 -20.80 -22.94 -4.28
N PHE A 50 -21.26 -24.11 -4.75
CA PHE A 50 -22.67 -24.36 -5.05
C PHE A 50 -23.60 -24.29 -3.82
N THR A 51 -23.18 -24.82 -2.67
CA THR A 51 -23.97 -24.75 -1.43
C THR A 51 -24.00 -23.32 -0.88
N ILE A 52 -22.88 -22.62 -0.97
CA ILE A 52 -22.77 -21.20 -0.59
C ILE A 52 -23.75 -20.38 -1.44
N LYS A 53 -23.72 -20.56 -2.76
CA LYS A 53 -24.67 -19.95 -3.69
C LYS A 53 -26.12 -20.26 -3.33
N PHE A 54 -26.43 -21.53 -3.05
CA PHE A 54 -27.78 -21.95 -2.66
C PHE A 54 -28.30 -21.19 -1.43
N PHE A 55 -27.47 -21.01 -0.39
CA PHE A 55 -27.88 -20.25 0.79
C PHE A 55 -28.09 -18.76 0.50
N LEU A 56 -27.24 -18.17 -0.35
CA LEU A 56 -27.38 -16.78 -0.78
C LEU A 56 -28.66 -16.55 -1.60
N GLU A 57 -28.96 -17.45 -2.55
CA GLU A 57 -30.22 -17.46 -3.30
C GLU A 57 -31.44 -17.65 -2.40
N ALA A 58 -31.29 -18.39 -1.29
CA ALA A 58 -32.32 -18.53 -0.26
C ALA A 58 -32.48 -17.29 0.64
N GLY A 59 -31.65 -16.26 0.47
CA GLY A 59 -31.73 -14.99 1.21
C GLY A 59 -30.81 -14.90 2.43
N ALA A 60 -29.82 -15.78 2.57
CA ALA A 60 -28.78 -15.63 3.58
C ALA A 60 -28.00 -14.33 3.34
N ARG A 61 -27.67 -13.60 4.41
CA ARG A 61 -26.97 -12.31 4.33
C ARG A 61 -25.46 -12.51 4.35
N LEU A 62 -24.76 -11.78 3.49
CA LEU A 62 -23.31 -11.64 3.53
C LEU A 62 -22.89 -10.75 4.71
N GLY A 63 -22.74 -11.37 5.89
CA GLY A 63 -22.22 -10.71 7.08
C GLY A 63 -20.68 -10.71 7.15
N ASN A 64 -20.14 -9.96 8.12
CA ASN A 64 -18.69 -9.79 8.32
C ASN A 64 -17.95 -11.12 8.43
N ASN A 65 -18.48 -12.08 9.20
CA ASN A 65 -17.83 -13.36 9.43
C ASN A 65 -17.77 -14.22 8.16
N VAL A 66 -18.83 -14.22 7.36
CA VAL A 66 -18.88 -14.92 6.07
C VAL A 66 -17.85 -14.31 5.12
N PHE A 67 -17.78 -12.98 5.08
CA PHE A 67 -16.83 -12.27 4.23
C PHE A 67 -15.38 -12.59 4.61
N TYR A 68 -15.01 -12.50 5.89
CA TYR A 68 -13.66 -12.89 6.35
C TYR A 68 -13.36 -14.37 6.10
N ALA A 69 -14.33 -15.27 6.31
CA ALA A 69 -14.15 -16.69 6.04
C ALA A 69 -13.89 -16.97 4.54
N ALA A 70 -14.47 -16.18 3.63
CA ALA A 70 -14.18 -16.29 2.20
C ALA A 70 -12.70 -15.97 1.89
N PHE A 71 -12.15 -14.92 2.51
CA PHE A 71 -10.73 -14.58 2.39
C PHE A 71 -9.81 -15.63 3.03
N GLU A 72 -10.21 -16.28 4.12
CA GLU A 72 -9.41 -17.39 4.68
C GLU A 72 -9.30 -18.60 3.74
N ARG A 73 -10.28 -18.78 2.85
CA ARG A 73 -10.27 -19.86 1.85
C ARG A 73 -9.38 -19.57 0.66
N GLN A 74 -9.20 -18.29 0.29
CA GLN A 74 -8.43 -17.88 -0.89
C GLN A 74 -8.96 -18.47 -2.21
N ASP A 75 -10.25 -18.81 -2.25
CA ASP A 75 -10.92 -19.52 -3.34
C ASP A 75 -11.83 -18.56 -4.11
N THR A 76 -11.47 -18.26 -5.36
CA THR A 76 -12.20 -17.30 -6.19
C THR A 76 -13.62 -17.77 -6.53
N ALA A 77 -13.88 -19.08 -6.53
CA ALA A 77 -15.20 -19.61 -6.85
C ALA A 77 -16.27 -19.22 -5.81
N VAL A 78 -15.86 -18.92 -4.57
CA VAL A 78 -16.77 -18.38 -3.55
C VAL A 78 -17.19 -16.95 -3.88
N PHE A 79 -16.25 -16.12 -4.34
CA PHE A 79 -16.56 -14.75 -4.76
C PHE A 79 -17.36 -14.71 -6.06
N GLU A 80 -17.15 -15.66 -6.98
CA GLU A 80 -18.06 -15.88 -8.12
C GLU A 80 -19.49 -16.15 -7.66
N ALA A 81 -19.66 -17.07 -6.70
CA ALA A 81 -20.98 -17.34 -6.14
C ALA A 81 -21.62 -16.09 -5.51
N PHE A 82 -20.84 -15.23 -4.85
CA PHE A 82 -21.34 -13.97 -4.30
C PHE A 82 -21.84 -13.05 -5.41
N MET A 83 -21.02 -12.82 -6.44
CA MET A 83 -21.38 -11.94 -7.56
C MET A 83 -22.58 -12.45 -8.36
N GLU A 84 -22.69 -13.75 -8.59
CA GLU A 84 -23.84 -14.37 -9.25
C GLU A 84 -25.15 -14.16 -8.50
N THR A 85 -25.09 -13.92 -7.19
CA THR A 85 -26.25 -13.60 -6.35
C THR A 85 -26.49 -12.10 -6.16
N GLY A 86 -25.74 -11.26 -6.88
CA GLY A 86 -25.92 -9.81 -6.93
C GLY A 86 -25.05 -9.00 -5.98
N TRP A 87 -24.03 -9.61 -5.34
CA TRP A 87 -23.02 -8.84 -4.62
C TRP A 87 -22.14 -8.04 -5.59
N HIS A 88 -21.96 -6.74 -5.32
CA HIS A 88 -21.06 -5.89 -6.09
C HIS A 88 -19.62 -5.98 -5.54
N ILE A 89 -18.63 -5.99 -6.43
CA ILE A 89 -17.23 -6.29 -6.08
C ILE A 89 -16.61 -5.31 -5.05
N ASP A 90 -17.06 -4.06 -5.09
CA ASP A 90 -16.61 -2.99 -4.18
C ASP A 90 -17.47 -2.88 -2.90
N ASP A 91 -18.58 -3.61 -2.84
CA ASP A 91 -19.41 -3.62 -1.64
C ASP A 91 -18.73 -4.47 -0.57
N THR A 92 -18.57 -3.91 0.61
CA THR A 92 -17.99 -4.63 1.75
C THR A 92 -18.87 -4.48 2.98
N PRO A 93 -19.22 -5.59 3.66
CA PRO A 93 -19.89 -5.52 4.95
C PRO A 93 -18.91 -5.11 6.08
N VAL A 94 -17.60 -5.17 5.82
CA VAL A 94 -16.54 -4.87 6.78
C VAL A 94 -15.88 -3.51 6.49
N GLN A 95 -14.88 -3.15 7.29
CA GLN A 95 -14.16 -1.88 7.14
C GLN A 95 -13.18 -1.89 5.97
N TYR A 96 -12.74 -3.06 5.51
CA TYR A 96 -11.75 -3.24 4.46
C TYR A 96 -12.43 -3.52 3.11
N SER A 97 -11.92 -2.93 2.03
CA SER A 97 -12.31 -3.33 0.68
C SER A 97 -11.80 -4.74 0.36
N ALA A 98 -12.35 -5.37 -0.69
CA ALA A 98 -11.85 -6.67 -1.15
C ALA A 98 -10.36 -6.62 -1.53
N VAL A 99 -9.95 -5.51 -2.18
CA VAL A 99 -8.55 -5.22 -2.51
C VAL A 99 -7.70 -5.18 -1.23
N HIS A 100 -8.11 -4.43 -0.20
CA HIS A 100 -7.39 -4.39 1.08
C HIS A 100 -7.24 -5.77 1.71
N LEU A 101 -8.33 -6.54 1.76
CA LEU A 101 -8.30 -7.88 2.35
C LEU A 101 -7.38 -8.82 1.58
N SER A 102 -7.32 -8.74 0.25
CA SER A 102 -6.38 -9.58 -0.52
C SER A 102 -4.90 -9.29 -0.22
N ILE A 103 -4.58 -8.04 0.17
CA ILE A 103 -3.22 -7.62 0.55
C ILE A 103 -2.88 -8.12 1.97
N VAL A 104 -3.79 -7.95 2.94
CA VAL A 104 -3.51 -8.30 4.35
C VAL A 104 -3.76 -9.77 4.67
N SER A 105 -4.70 -10.42 3.99
CA SER A 105 -5.07 -11.82 4.21
C SER A 105 -4.15 -12.73 3.42
N ARG A 106 -3.17 -13.32 4.10
CA ARG A 106 -2.24 -14.34 3.57
C ARG A 106 -1.40 -13.90 2.35
N ARG A 107 -1.45 -12.61 1.95
CA ARG A 107 -0.64 -12.01 0.88
C ARG A 107 -0.78 -12.77 -0.45
N ASN A 108 -2.01 -12.89 -0.93
CA ASN A 108 -2.29 -13.71 -2.11
C ASN A 108 -2.45 -12.85 -3.37
N GLU A 109 -1.35 -12.76 -4.13
CA GLU A 109 -1.30 -12.05 -5.40
C GLU A 109 -2.37 -12.53 -6.40
N SER A 110 -2.66 -13.83 -6.44
CA SER A 110 -3.65 -14.38 -7.39
C SER A 110 -5.07 -13.94 -7.06
N LEU A 111 -5.40 -13.84 -5.77
CA LEU A 111 -6.71 -13.34 -5.34
C LEU A 111 -6.84 -11.84 -5.59
N LEU A 112 -5.79 -11.06 -5.29
CA LEU A 112 -5.75 -9.63 -5.60
C LEU A 112 -5.94 -9.38 -7.10
N ARG A 113 -5.16 -10.04 -7.95
CA ARG A 113 -5.29 -9.94 -9.41
C ARG A 113 -6.69 -10.30 -9.87
N TRP A 114 -7.28 -11.37 -9.33
CA TRP A 114 -8.64 -11.78 -9.70
C TRP A 114 -9.69 -10.70 -9.40
N PHE A 115 -9.57 -9.98 -8.28
CA PHE A 115 -10.46 -8.87 -7.95
C PHE A 115 -10.26 -7.69 -8.90
N LEU A 116 -9.00 -7.32 -9.15
CA LEU A 116 -8.66 -6.22 -10.05
C LEU A 116 -9.09 -6.50 -11.50
N ASP A 117 -8.92 -7.73 -11.99
CA ASP A 117 -9.40 -8.19 -13.31
C ASP A 117 -10.91 -8.05 -13.49
N ARG A 118 -11.67 -8.05 -12.38
CA ARG A 118 -13.13 -7.88 -12.37
C ARG A 118 -13.56 -6.44 -12.10
N GLY A 119 -12.62 -5.51 -12.11
CA GLY A 119 -12.89 -4.09 -11.97
C GLY A 119 -13.11 -3.64 -10.53
N ALA A 120 -12.57 -4.37 -9.54
CA ALA A 120 -12.50 -3.83 -8.18
C ALA A 120 -11.69 -2.53 -8.17
N ASP A 121 -12.21 -1.49 -7.53
CA ASP A 121 -11.55 -0.20 -7.47
C ASP A 121 -10.33 -0.28 -6.51
N PRO A 122 -9.10 -0.07 -7.03
CA PRO A 122 -7.88 -0.20 -6.25
C PRO A 122 -7.65 0.94 -5.25
N ASP A 123 -8.46 2.01 -5.29
CA ASP A 123 -8.29 3.21 -4.48
C ASP A 123 -9.29 3.28 -3.30
N ILE A 124 -10.20 2.30 -3.17
CA ILE A 124 -11.15 2.27 -2.04
C ILE A 124 -10.41 2.12 -0.73
N ARG A 125 -10.26 3.24 -0.02
CA ARG A 125 -9.69 3.34 1.33
C ARG A 125 -10.52 2.60 2.38
N LEU A 126 -9.86 2.15 3.43
CA LEU A 126 -10.54 1.52 4.56
C LEU A 126 -11.52 2.48 5.25
N ARG A 127 -12.67 1.98 5.69
CA ARG A 127 -13.68 2.75 6.41
C ARG A 127 -13.31 2.83 7.89
N ARG A 128 -13.15 4.04 8.43
CA ARG A 128 -12.89 4.24 9.86
C ARG A 128 -14.07 3.81 10.71
N HIS A 129 -13.83 2.98 11.73
CA HIS A 129 -14.86 2.68 12.73
C HIS A 129 -15.19 3.93 13.56
N ARG A 130 -16.46 4.14 13.92
CA ARG A 130 -16.88 5.22 14.82
C ARG A 130 -16.10 5.08 16.14
N ASN A 131 -15.37 6.12 16.56
CA ASN A 131 -14.49 6.15 17.74
C ASN A 131 -13.16 5.38 17.62
N SER A 132 -12.73 4.95 16.43
CA SER A 132 -11.36 4.43 16.24
C SER A 132 -10.37 5.55 15.95
N CYS A 133 -9.12 5.41 16.40
CA CYS A 133 -7.98 6.24 15.98
C CYS A 133 -7.16 5.58 14.86
N SER A 134 -7.67 4.51 14.24
CA SER A 134 -7.01 3.83 13.13
C SER A 134 -6.78 4.79 11.97
N THR A 135 -5.57 4.76 11.41
CA THR A 135 -5.23 5.46 10.18
C THR A 135 -6.01 4.88 9.00
N ILE A 136 -6.54 5.75 8.15
CA ILE A 136 -7.27 5.36 6.95
C ILE A 136 -6.23 5.15 5.84
N LEU A 137 -5.88 3.90 5.58
CA LEU A 137 -4.92 3.55 4.54
C LEU A 137 -5.64 3.29 3.21
N SER A 138 -4.96 3.64 2.13
CA SER A 138 -5.26 3.09 0.80
C SER A 138 -4.67 1.69 0.67
N PRO A 139 -5.11 0.90 -0.32
CA PRO A 139 -4.47 -0.38 -0.63
C PRO A 139 -2.98 -0.22 -0.94
N MET A 140 -2.60 0.87 -1.61
CA MET A 140 -1.21 1.18 -1.94
C MET A 140 -0.36 1.47 -0.70
N ALA A 141 -0.86 2.30 0.22
CA ALA A 141 -0.19 2.57 1.48
C ALA A 141 -0.03 1.30 2.33
N GLU A 142 -1.04 0.42 2.33
CA GLU A 142 -0.98 -0.85 3.04
C GLU A 142 0.03 -1.83 2.42
N ALA A 143 0.06 -1.95 1.09
CA ALA A 143 1.07 -2.76 0.38
C ALA A 143 2.49 -2.24 0.68
N ALA A 144 2.68 -0.92 0.66
CA ALA A 144 3.96 -0.30 0.99
C ALA A 144 4.37 -0.54 2.45
N ARG A 145 3.43 -0.42 3.39
CA ARG A 145 3.61 -0.73 4.82
C ARG A 145 3.96 -2.19 5.11
N LEU A 146 3.65 -3.09 4.19
CA LEU A 146 3.95 -4.52 4.32
C LEU A 146 5.15 -4.97 3.47
N GLY A 147 5.74 -4.07 2.67
CA GLY A 147 6.84 -4.37 1.75
C GLY A 147 6.44 -5.29 0.60
N LEU A 148 5.20 -5.19 0.14
CA LEU A 148 4.60 -6.09 -0.85
C LEU A 148 4.78 -5.54 -2.27
N THR A 149 5.98 -5.77 -2.82
CA THR A 149 6.39 -5.20 -4.12
C THR A 149 5.56 -5.71 -5.30
N SER A 150 5.16 -6.98 -5.31
CA SER A 150 4.35 -7.53 -6.40
C SER A 150 2.95 -6.93 -6.42
N GLU A 151 2.33 -6.82 -5.25
CA GLU A 151 1.01 -6.22 -5.05
C GLU A 151 1.03 -4.73 -5.36
N LEU A 152 2.10 -4.02 -4.98
CA LEU A 152 2.30 -2.63 -5.34
C LEU A 152 2.37 -2.43 -6.86
N LEU A 153 3.13 -3.27 -7.57
CA LEU A 153 3.20 -3.25 -9.03
C LEU A 153 1.85 -3.59 -9.67
N MET A 154 1.11 -4.56 -9.13
CA MET A 154 -0.24 -4.86 -9.60
C MET A 154 -1.19 -3.67 -9.38
N LEU A 155 -1.13 -2.97 -8.26
CA LEU A 155 -1.96 -1.78 -8.07
C LEU A 155 -1.67 -0.72 -9.14
N PHE A 156 -0.40 -0.46 -9.47
CA PHE A 156 -0.05 0.44 -10.59
C PHE A 156 -0.51 -0.09 -11.96
N GLU A 157 -0.38 -1.40 -12.23
CA GLU A 157 -0.86 -2.05 -13.45
C GLU A 157 -2.36 -1.79 -13.68
N PHE A 158 -3.14 -1.75 -12.60
CA PHE A 158 -4.58 -1.47 -12.62
C PHE A 158 -4.93 0.00 -12.37
N ASN A 159 -3.98 0.91 -12.63
CA ASN A 159 -4.15 2.38 -12.54
C ASN A 159 -4.56 2.89 -11.16
N ALA A 160 -4.12 2.25 -10.08
CA ALA A 160 -4.27 2.80 -8.74
C ALA A 160 -3.60 4.17 -8.65
N THR A 161 -4.26 5.10 -7.97
CA THR A 161 -3.71 6.43 -7.73
C THR A 161 -2.53 6.32 -6.76
N LEU A 162 -1.42 6.96 -7.10
CA LEU A 162 -0.27 7.05 -6.22
C LEU A 162 -0.65 7.75 -4.91
N ASP A 163 -0.64 7.01 -3.81
CA ASP A 163 -0.87 7.56 -2.47
C ASP A 163 0.43 8.15 -1.92
N PRO A 164 0.51 9.47 -1.67
CA PRO A 164 1.73 10.07 -1.13
C PRO A 164 2.15 9.47 0.22
N GLU A 165 1.20 8.99 1.04
CA GLU A 165 1.50 8.33 2.31
C GLU A 165 2.21 6.98 2.14
N ALA A 166 2.13 6.35 0.97
CA ALA A 166 2.80 5.07 0.71
C ALA A 166 4.33 5.18 0.89
N MET A 167 4.92 6.31 0.51
CA MET A 167 6.35 6.57 0.71
C MET A 167 6.71 6.61 2.20
N PHE A 168 5.92 7.32 3.00
CA PHE A 168 6.09 7.39 4.46
C PHE A 168 6.06 5.98 5.08
N TYR A 169 5.13 5.13 4.66
CA TYR A 169 5.04 3.75 5.14
C TYR A 169 6.19 2.87 4.67
N ALA A 170 6.62 2.99 3.41
CA ALA A 170 7.76 2.22 2.89
C ALA A 170 9.05 2.50 3.68
N ILE A 171 9.29 3.78 4.05
CA ILE A 171 10.45 4.16 4.87
C ILE A 171 10.33 3.58 6.29
N GLY A 172 9.14 3.60 6.89
CA GLY A 172 8.90 3.06 8.23
C GLY A 172 9.18 1.55 8.37
N VAL A 173 9.06 0.78 7.29
CA VAL A 173 9.30 -0.68 7.25
C VAL A 173 10.79 -1.05 7.31
N MET A 174 11.70 -0.10 7.07
CA MET A 174 13.16 -0.32 7.11
C MET A 174 13.71 -0.67 8.50
N ARG A 175 12.88 -0.63 9.56
CA ARG A 175 13.24 -1.05 10.92
C ARG A 175 13.58 -2.54 11.06
N ASP A 176 13.17 -3.36 10.09
CA ASP A 176 13.47 -4.79 10.09
C ASP A 176 14.35 -5.14 8.87
N ARG A 177 15.63 -5.49 9.14
CA ARG A 177 16.69 -5.77 8.13
C ARG A 177 16.33 -6.89 7.14
N ALA A 178 15.24 -7.61 7.37
CA ALA A 178 14.73 -8.66 6.50
C ALA A 178 13.73 -8.17 5.42
N HIS A 179 13.29 -6.90 5.45
CA HIS A 179 12.20 -6.43 4.58
C HIS A 179 12.70 -5.65 3.34
N PRO A 180 12.01 -5.79 2.20
CA PRO A 180 12.35 -5.15 0.92
C PRO A 180 11.95 -3.66 0.89
N GLY A 181 12.16 -2.92 1.97
CA GLY A 181 11.80 -1.51 2.09
C GLY A 181 12.41 -0.67 0.97
N THR A 182 13.67 -0.94 0.62
CA THR A 182 14.36 -0.28 -0.50
C THR A 182 13.72 -0.57 -1.86
N ALA A 183 13.30 -1.82 -2.11
CA ALA A 183 12.62 -2.18 -3.37
C ALA A 183 11.23 -1.54 -3.47
N THR A 184 10.51 -1.47 -2.35
CA THR A 184 9.20 -0.80 -2.27
C THR A 184 9.34 0.69 -2.55
N MET A 185 10.32 1.35 -1.91
CA MET A 185 10.64 2.76 -2.18
C MET A 185 11.04 3.00 -3.63
N GLN A 186 11.90 2.14 -4.19
CA GLN A 186 12.31 2.26 -5.59
C GLN A 186 11.11 2.21 -6.54
N ILE A 187 10.20 1.27 -6.34
CA ILE A 187 8.97 1.17 -7.16
C ILE A 187 8.14 2.44 -7.02
N LEU A 188 7.96 2.97 -5.81
CA LEU A 188 7.21 4.20 -5.59
C LEU A 188 7.87 5.40 -6.28
N LEU A 189 9.20 5.55 -6.18
CA LEU A 189 9.97 6.61 -6.85
C LEU A 189 9.87 6.51 -8.38
N ASP A 190 9.98 5.30 -8.92
CA ASP A 190 9.84 5.04 -10.37
C ASP A 190 8.45 5.44 -10.90
N HIS A 191 7.45 5.47 -10.01
CA HIS A 191 6.08 5.89 -10.30
C HIS A 191 5.78 7.34 -9.85
N GLY A 192 6.79 8.11 -9.46
CA GLY A 192 6.69 9.54 -9.18
C GLY A 192 6.35 9.91 -7.73
N ALA A 193 6.58 9.01 -6.77
CA ALA A 193 6.43 9.34 -5.35
C ALA A 193 7.44 10.40 -4.89
N ASP A 194 6.96 11.33 -4.08
CA ASP A 194 7.80 12.34 -3.44
C ASP A 194 8.44 11.76 -2.17
N ILE A 195 9.77 11.58 -2.18
CA ILE A 195 10.54 11.13 -1.02
C ILE A 195 10.41 12.10 0.18
N ASN A 196 10.15 13.39 -0.10
CA ASN A 196 10.03 14.44 0.90
C ASN A 196 8.60 14.61 1.40
N PHE A 197 7.69 13.72 0.99
CA PHE A 197 6.34 13.70 1.53
C PHE A 197 6.40 13.39 3.03
N HIS A 198 6.15 14.42 3.82
CA HIS A 198 5.88 14.31 5.23
C HIS A 198 4.36 14.23 5.34
N GLY A 199 3.86 13.11 5.87
CA GLY A 199 2.42 12.92 6.12
C GLY A 199 1.85 14.18 6.74
N GLN A 200 0.79 14.72 6.15
CA GLN A 200 0.09 15.85 6.76
C GLN A 200 -0.52 15.31 8.06
N ASP A 201 0.15 15.58 9.19
CA ASP A 201 -0.51 15.61 10.49
C ASP A 201 -1.61 16.68 10.36
N GLU A 202 -2.78 16.25 9.92
CA GLU A 202 -3.98 17.05 9.98
C GLU A 202 -4.11 17.50 11.44
N VAL A 203 -4.14 18.81 11.63
CA VAL A 203 -4.01 19.59 12.87
C VAL A 203 -5.13 19.30 13.91
N VAL A 204 -5.82 18.17 13.81
CA VAL A 204 -7.06 17.84 14.53
C VAL A 204 -6.80 17.26 15.94
N THR A 205 -5.59 16.83 16.28
CA THR A 205 -5.27 16.51 17.67
C THR A 205 -4.03 17.27 18.11
N GLY A 206 -4.21 18.31 18.93
CA GLY A 206 -3.15 19.09 19.57
C GLY A 206 -2.28 18.28 20.54
N LYS A 207 -1.65 17.21 20.04
CA LYS A 207 -0.62 16.43 20.70
C LYS A 207 0.49 16.25 19.67
N ARG A 208 1.65 16.87 19.95
CA ARG A 208 2.93 16.44 19.35
C ARG A 208 3.13 14.98 19.72
N GLY A 209 2.74 14.07 18.82
CA GLY A 209 2.77 12.63 19.02
C GLY A 209 4.14 12.06 18.66
N GLY A 210 5.12 12.21 19.55
CA GLY A 210 6.03 11.15 19.99
C GLY A 210 6.75 10.19 19.02
N PHE A 211 6.85 10.43 17.71
CA PHE A 211 7.65 9.57 16.80
C PHE A 211 8.76 10.29 16.02
N ILE A 212 8.87 11.62 16.16
CA ILE A 212 9.78 12.48 15.38
C ILE A 212 11.26 12.46 15.83
N GLY A 213 11.61 11.77 16.92
CA GLY A 213 13.00 11.70 17.40
C GLY A 213 13.84 10.70 16.60
N GLU A 214 13.46 9.43 16.63
CA GLU A 214 14.22 8.32 16.02
C GLU A 214 14.08 8.23 14.49
N VAL A 215 12.99 8.78 13.94
CA VAL A 215 12.77 8.82 12.50
C VAL A 215 13.74 9.79 11.83
N SER A 216 14.22 10.85 12.49
CA SER A 216 15.10 11.87 11.88
C SER A 216 16.50 11.36 11.50
N GLU A 217 17.14 10.56 12.34
CA GLU A 217 18.45 9.94 12.05
C GLU A 217 18.35 8.85 10.99
N TRP A 218 17.22 8.12 10.95
CA TRP A 218 16.95 7.11 9.94
C TRP A 218 16.43 7.69 8.63
N TRP A 219 15.65 8.78 8.63
CA TRP A 219 15.29 9.54 7.43
C TRP A 219 16.56 9.95 6.71
N ALA A 220 17.56 10.47 7.44
CA ALA A 220 18.87 10.83 6.89
C ALA A 220 19.67 9.61 6.35
N GLU A 221 19.49 8.40 6.89
CA GLU A 221 20.10 7.16 6.38
C GLU A 221 19.34 6.60 5.16
N CYS A 222 18.01 6.58 5.17
CA CYS A 222 17.13 6.08 4.11
C CYS A 222 17.22 6.96 2.86
N VAL A 223 17.19 8.27 3.06
CA VAL A 223 17.50 9.28 2.05
C VAL A 223 18.93 9.03 1.55
N ARG A 224 19.96 8.99 2.41
CA ARG A 224 21.35 8.68 1.97
C ARG A 224 21.51 7.37 1.16
N VAL A 225 20.69 6.34 1.42
CA VAL A 225 20.75 5.01 0.76
C VAL A 225 19.94 4.95 -0.55
N CYS A 226 18.79 5.63 -0.65
CA CYS A 226 17.91 5.59 -1.84
C CYS A 226 18.05 6.84 -2.73
N GLU A 227 18.24 8.02 -2.16
CA GLU A 227 18.43 9.29 -2.86
C GLU A 227 19.25 10.25 -1.98
N GLY A 228 20.55 10.38 -2.21
CA GLY A 228 21.39 11.28 -1.40
C GLY A 228 20.88 12.73 -1.33
N GLY A 229 20.02 13.05 -0.35
CA GLY A 229 19.31 14.34 -0.31
C GLY A 229 18.53 14.60 0.98
N GLY A 230 19.21 14.71 2.12
CA GLY A 230 18.79 15.65 3.16
C GLY A 230 19.63 16.89 2.95
N GLU A 231 19.04 18.12 2.89
CA GLU A 231 19.72 19.36 2.45
C GLU A 231 20.88 19.04 1.48
N GLY A 232 20.54 18.48 0.32
CA GLY A 232 21.53 17.78 -0.49
C GLY A 232 22.70 18.72 -0.77
N SER A 233 23.88 18.33 -0.30
CA SER A 233 25.11 19.04 -0.59
C SER A 233 25.80 18.25 -1.70
N TRP A 234 25.63 18.69 -2.95
CA TRP A 234 26.19 18.01 -4.12
C TRP A 234 27.55 18.60 -4.46
N TYR A 235 28.52 17.72 -4.71
CA TYR A 235 29.86 18.14 -5.11
C TYR A 235 30.02 18.12 -6.64
N ILE A 236 30.35 19.28 -7.21
CA ILE A 236 30.62 19.48 -8.63
C ILE A 236 32.11 19.76 -8.82
N PRO A 237 32.87 18.92 -9.53
CA PRO A 237 34.29 19.16 -9.82
C PRO A 237 34.52 20.48 -10.55
N GLY A 238 35.44 21.31 -10.06
CA GLY A 238 35.70 22.66 -10.54
C GLY A 238 36.70 22.70 -11.69
N ASN A 239 36.49 21.88 -12.73
CA ASN A 239 37.37 21.80 -13.89
C ASN A 239 37.26 23.09 -14.75
N GLY A 240 37.84 24.19 -14.30
CA GLY A 240 37.85 25.49 -15.00
C GLY A 240 36.56 26.31 -14.84
N ILE A 241 35.66 25.92 -13.94
CA ILE A 241 34.39 26.60 -13.67
C ILE A 241 34.62 27.77 -12.72
N ALA A 242 34.18 28.98 -13.08
CA ALA A 242 34.18 30.15 -12.18
C ALA A 242 32.99 30.12 -11.22
N HIS A 243 33.19 30.58 -9.98
CA HIS A 243 32.19 30.52 -8.90
C HIS A 243 30.91 31.32 -9.24
N GLU A 244 31.06 32.45 -9.93
CA GLU A 244 29.93 33.31 -10.30
C GLU A 244 29.00 32.64 -11.32
N ALA A 245 29.57 31.89 -12.27
CA ALA A 245 28.82 31.24 -13.34
C ALA A 245 28.00 30.05 -12.81
N ILE A 246 28.58 29.23 -11.92
CA ILE A 246 27.86 28.11 -11.31
C ILE A 246 26.79 28.58 -10.33
N SER A 247 27.05 29.67 -9.60
CA SER A 247 26.07 30.26 -8.68
C SER A 247 24.87 30.83 -9.43
N ALA A 248 25.11 31.55 -10.54
CA ALA A 248 24.04 32.14 -11.33
C ALA A 248 23.13 31.09 -11.98
N ASP A 249 23.69 29.98 -12.49
CA ASP A 249 22.90 28.96 -13.17
C ASP A 249 22.05 28.13 -12.20
N ILE A 250 22.59 27.87 -11.01
CA ILE A 250 21.85 27.19 -9.94
C ILE A 250 20.73 28.08 -9.42
N GLN A 251 21.00 29.35 -9.16
CA GLN A 251 19.97 30.30 -8.72
C GLN A 251 18.88 30.50 -9.77
N ARG A 252 19.22 30.45 -11.07
CA ARG A 252 18.27 30.52 -12.16
C ARG A 252 17.34 29.31 -12.23
N LYS A 253 17.86 28.11 -11.93
CA LYS A 253 17.10 26.85 -12.03
C LYS A 253 16.30 26.53 -10.76
N PHE A 254 16.78 26.92 -9.59
CA PHE A 254 16.24 26.45 -8.30
C PHE A 254 15.77 27.58 -7.38
N GLY A 255 16.24 28.82 -7.56
CA GLY A 255 15.80 30.00 -6.83
C GLY A 255 16.93 30.78 -6.13
N PRO A 256 16.62 31.95 -5.56
CA PRO A 256 17.64 32.83 -4.97
C PRO A 256 18.25 32.30 -3.65
N ASP A 257 17.60 31.33 -3.00
CA ASP A 257 17.97 30.82 -1.69
C ASP A 257 18.99 29.66 -1.73
N ASP A 258 19.39 29.23 -2.94
CA ASP A 258 20.35 28.14 -3.13
C ASP A 258 21.81 28.59 -2.95
N LEU A 259 22.62 27.73 -2.31
CA LEU A 259 23.96 28.06 -1.87
C LEU A 259 25.03 27.27 -2.62
N VAL A 260 26.02 27.97 -3.19
CA VAL A 260 27.21 27.36 -3.84
C VAL A 260 28.48 27.80 -3.12
N ARG A 261 29.28 26.82 -2.64
CA ARG A 261 30.50 27.06 -1.88
C ARG A 261 31.71 26.38 -2.51
N PRO A 262 32.84 27.07 -2.78
CA PRO A 262 34.05 26.43 -3.24
C PRO A 262 34.64 25.51 -2.16
N GLY A 263 35.18 24.36 -2.55
CA GLY A 263 35.78 23.40 -1.64
C GLY A 263 36.41 22.19 -2.32
N THR A 264 36.98 21.29 -1.52
CA THR A 264 37.53 20.02 -1.99
C THR A 264 36.51 18.89 -1.86
N GLY A 265 36.47 18.00 -2.85
CA GLY A 265 35.55 16.87 -2.89
C GLY A 265 35.91 15.79 -1.87
N THR A 266 34.93 14.93 -1.56
CA THR A 266 35.07 13.76 -0.70
C THR A 266 34.64 12.49 -1.45
N GLY A 267 34.97 11.30 -0.93
CA GLY A 267 34.62 10.02 -1.57
C GLY A 267 35.32 9.84 -2.91
N GLU A 268 34.57 9.56 -3.98
CA GLU A 268 35.11 9.37 -5.34
C GLU A 268 35.82 10.61 -5.92
N ASN A 269 35.60 11.79 -5.33
CA ASN A 269 36.21 13.07 -5.72
C ASN A 269 37.22 13.59 -4.68
N GLU A 270 37.73 12.73 -3.79
CA GLU A 270 38.67 13.12 -2.75
C GLU A 270 39.89 13.87 -3.30
N GLY A 271 40.16 15.05 -2.75
CA GLY A 271 41.31 15.90 -3.10
C GLY A 271 41.16 16.71 -4.39
N ARG A 272 40.03 16.61 -5.10
CA ARG A 272 39.76 17.46 -6.29
C ARG A 272 39.20 18.82 -5.85
N PRO A 273 39.55 19.93 -6.50
CA PRO A 273 38.93 21.24 -6.27
C PRO A 273 37.60 21.38 -7.01
N GLY A 274 36.60 22.02 -6.40
CA GLY A 274 35.25 22.14 -6.95
C GLY A 274 34.28 22.89 -6.06
N TYR A 275 32.98 22.60 -6.19
CA TYR A 275 31.91 23.36 -5.57
C TYR A 275 30.90 22.45 -4.88
N TRP A 276 30.52 22.82 -3.66
CA TRP A 276 29.42 22.24 -2.91
C TRP A 276 28.16 23.06 -3.14
N VAL A 277 27.09 22.40 -3.56
CA VAL A 277 25.81 23.00 -3.91
C VAL A 277 24.74 22.51 -2.95
N THR A 278 24.00 23.44 -2.35
CA THR A 278 22.81 23.14 -1.54
C THR A 278 21.58 23.75 -2.21
N VAL A 279 20.63 22.92 -2.61
CA VAL A 279 19.34 23.36 -3.20
C VAL A 279 18.13 22.82 -2.43
N TYR A 280 17.05 23.60 -2.39
CA TYR A 280 15.75 23.14 -1.88
C TYR A 280 15.00 22.34 -2.97
N GLY A 281 15.32 21.06 -3.12
CA GLY A 281 14.68 20.16 -4.08
C GLY A 281 15.60 19.03 -4.55
N THR A 282 15.12 18.19 -5.46
CA THR A 282 15.89 17.04 -5.98
C THR A 282 16.68 17.42 -7.23
N LEU A 283 18.01 17.30 -7.14
CA LEU A 283 18.91 17.44 -8.28
C LEU A 283 19.01 16.09 -9.00
N THR A 284 18.15 15.84 -10.00
CA THR A 284 18.15 14.56 -10.71
C THR A 284 19.44 14.34 -11.51
N ALA A 285 19.80 13.08 -11.78
CA ALA A 285 20.96 12.76 -12.62
C ALA A 285 20.88 13.41 -14.02
N GLN A 286 19.65 13.54 -14.56
CA GLN A 286 19.40 14.25 -15.81
C GLN A 286 19.69 15.75 -15.67
N MET A 287 19.25 16.39 -14.58
CA MET A 287 19.54 17.81 -14.33
C MET A 287 21.04 18.06 -14.17
N ILE A 288 21.80 17.14 -13.57
CA ILE A 288 23.27 17.21 -13.50
C ILE A 288 23.90 17.09 -14.89
N GLN A 289 23.38 16.23 -15.76
CA GLN A 289 23.86 16.11 -17.14
C GLN A 289 23.51 17.34 -17.98
N ASP A 290 22.30 17.88 -17.83
CA ASP A 290 21.86 19.09 -18.51
C ASP A 290 22.71 20.30 -18.06
N LEU A 291 23.03 20.39 -16.76
CA LEU A 291 24.01 21.35 -16.27
C LEU A 291 25.37 21.15 -16.95
N LYS A 292 25.89 19.92 -17.04
CA LYS A 292 27.16 19.64 -17.73
C LYS A 292 27.12 20.00 -19.23
N MET A 293 25.98 19.81 -19.90
CA MET A 293 25.79 20.14 -21.32
C MET A 293 25.63 21.64 -21.57
N ASP A 294 24.82 22.33 -20.76
CA ASP A 294 24.68 23.80 -20.78
C ASP A 294 26.05 24.46 -20.66
N TRP A 295 26.93 23.89 -19.83
CA TRP A 295 28.31 24.35 -19.63
C TRP A 295 29.24 24.15 -20.82
N GLN A 296 29.11 23.08 -21.60
CA GLN A 296 29.92 22.89 -22.82
C GLN A 296 29.59 23.92 -23.90
N ASN A 297 28.38 24.48 -23.86
CA ASN A 297 27.92 25.52 -24.80
C ASN A 297 28.31 26.95 -24.38
N TRP A 298 28.89 27.14 -23.19
CA TRP A 298 29.32 28.44 -22.66
C TRP A 298 30.82 28.74 -22.87
N GLN A 299 31.56 27.85 -23.56
CA GLN A 299 32.91 28.13 -24.09
C GLN A 299 32.84 28.79 -25.47
#